data_AF-A0A484SMF5-F1
#
_entry.id   AF-A0A484SMF5-F1
#
_cell.length_a   1.000
_cell.length_b   1.000
_cell.length_c   1.000
_cell.angle_alpha   90.00
_cell.angle_beta   90.00
_cell.angle_gamma   90.00
#
_symmetry.space_group_name_H-M   'P 1'
#
loop_
_entity.id
_entity.type
_entity.pdbx_description
1 polymer ?
#
loop_
_entity_poly.entity_id
_entity_poly.type
_entity_poly.pdbx_seq_one_letter_code
_entity_poly.pdbx_strand_id
1 'polypeptide(L)'
;MTTAWPPLAHALVVAATLLAGACPTPALAGDTTPLERAIMASDVDALRQALAQATPSDTDTARPRPLLMRAITRLDAAPPAAREPARDIIRVFVAQARVPLAEPFQSVFGGPIGMPTTWIARIAGERDFALELVSIAPVESRCALLVDMAKDGHDGQWETATAGLALVPAPQRASPACRALFDVAVPHAQGGRIERLDVLFSAGLRPAPAQAVALLQALPAQDAAKPLLARLVAQTPLDAPLDHAAHWTQTPQPPTLFAFLLKVSLQRIGSPLQAMLAETPAWQAALSAHAPHPQACTQENVSEAAGAWRATVPPDLSAGPATPDPVRIQRQAATRWLVTHCDATRIAALPWPQIIGQDGGDLATVALARHVPLADPVAAFEAAACVGDAELSLRLLEQVAPDQALARYLGCLPPLEDEASPAAPRAVLSAVLARGADPQAPLAGATPLAIAAAFDRDDVARDLRQAGATDQAMSGEAGEFWLARRLLMAAGLATPSLPYQEEAGAETWRSPTEALHLDGSGMPQYAIWESCGGVNCDMAVLRRAGKRWQVILREAGGLETLATRHEGWLDLRVHVRAAAGLYRHTRYRHDGALYRAAACEETDYSAGDGEPVIREVACEAPRTEE
;
A
#
# COMPACT_ATOMS: atom_id res chain seq x y z
N MET A 1 -10.13 13.59 -18.83
CA MET A 1 -10.34 15.04 -18.65
C MET A 1 -9.02 15.67 -18.25
N THR A 2 -8.37 16.31 -19.21
CA THR A 2 -7.05 16.92 -19.14
C THR A 2 -7.16 18.34 -18.60
N THR A 3 -6.66 18.61 -17.40
CA THR A 3 -6.52 19.98 -16.87
C THR A 3 -5.07 20.42 -17.00
N ALA A 4 -4.76 21.00 -18.15
CA ALA A 4 -3.53 21.74 -18.40
C ALA A 4 -3.44 22.94 -17.43
N TRP A 5 -2.30 23.07 -16.76
CA TRP A 5 -1.94 24.26 -16.00
C TRP A 5 -1.54 25.39 -16.98
N PRO A 6 -1.94 26.66 -16.75
CA PRO A 6 -1.65 27.74 -17.68
C PRO A 6 -0.21 28.28 -17.52
N PRO A 7 0.49 28.64 -18.61
CA PRO A 7 1.78 29.30 -18.56
C PRO A 7 1.59 30.82 -18.56
N LEU A 8 1.37 31.43 -17.40
CA LEU A 8 1.25 32.90 -17.30
C LEU A 8 1.92 33.43 -16.03
N ALA A 9 3.25 33.52 -16.07
CA ALA A 9 4.02 34.35 -15.13
C ALA A 9 5.36 34.89 -15.69
N HIS A 10 5.77 34.51 -16.89
CA HIS A 10 7.11 34.84 -17.43
C HIS A 10 7.13 35.97 -18.48
N ALA A 11 6.00 36.63 -18.75
CA ALA A 11 5.92 37.69 -19.77
C ALA A 11 5.94 39.13 -19.24
N LEU A 12 5.98 39.35 -17.91
CA LEU A 12 5.76 40.70 -17.33
C LEU A 12 7.00 41.36 -16.71
N VAL A 13 8.18 40.73 -16.76
CA VAL A 13 9.43 41.35 -16.27
C VAL A 13 10.35 41.82 -17.42
N VAL A 14 10.12 41.37 -18.66
CA VAL A 14 10.94 41.76 -19.83
C VAL A 14 10.30 42.85 -20.70
N ALA A 15 9.03 43.21 -20.46
CA ALA A 15 8.31 44.23 -21.24
C ALA A 15 8.31 45.64 -20.63
N ALA A 16 8.90 45.85 -19.45
CA ALA A 16 8.92 47.17 -18.80
C ALA A 16 10.15 48.05 -19.15
N THR A 17 11.07 47.57 -19.99
CA THR A 17 12.32 48.29 -20.34
C THR A 17 12.38 48.84 -21.77
N LEU A 18 11.33 48.69 -22.60
CA LEU A 18 11.39 49.11 -24.02
C LEU A 18 10.37 50.17 -24.47
N LEU A 19 9.50 50.71 -23.59
CA LEU A 19 8.58 51.79 -23.96
C LEU A 19 8.46 52.84 -22.84
N ALA A 20 9.49 53.67 -22.72
CA ALA A 20 9.37 55.02 -22.18
C ALA A 20 10.32 55.93 -22.96
N GLY A 21 9.81 56.49 -24.05
CA GLY A 21 10.46 57.58 -24.77
C GLY A 21 10.53 58.83 -23.89
N ALA A 22 11.67 59.51 -23.96
CA ALA A 22 11.88 60.93 -23.72
C ALA A 22 11.03 61.57 -22.60
N CYS A 23 11.51 61.48 -21.37
CA CYS A 23 11.31 62.54 -20.37
C CYS A 23 12.70 62.96 -19.86
N PRO A 24 12.99 64.26 -19.76
CA PRO A 24 14.32 64.74 -19.42
C PRO A 24 14.70 64.24 -18.03
N THR A 25 15.87 63.61 -17.94
CA THR A 25 16.59 63.37 -16.69
C THR A 25 16.64 64.68 -15.91
N PRO A 26 16.14 64.76 -14.66
CA PRO A 26 16.75 65.68 -13.74
C PRO A 26 18.18 65.16 -13.56
N ALA A 27 19.15 65.95 -14.02
CA ALA A 27 20.54 65.69 -13.75
C ALA A 27 20.76 65.71 -12.23
N LEU A 28 20.74 64.53 -11.61
CA LEU A 28 21.44 64.27 -10.36
C LEU A 28 22.91 64.07 -10.71
N ALA A 29 23.57 65.15 -11.08
CA ALA A 29 25.01 65.26 -10.89
C ALA A 29 25.22 65.35 -9.36
N GLY A 30 25.57 64.22 -8.73
CA GLY A 30 25.76 64.13 -7.29
C GLY A 30 26.42 62.80 -6.91
N ASP A 31 27.75 62.81 -6.92
CA ASP A 31 28.69 61.97 -6.17
C ASP A 31 28.53 60.43 -6.21
N THR A 32 28.92 59.82 -7.33
CA THR A 32 29.39 58.42 -7.28
C THR A 32 30.59 58.32 -6.35
N THR A 33 30.43 57.60 -5.24
CA THR A 33 31.49 57.43 -4.23
C THR A 33 32.76 56.84 -4.86
N PRO A 34 33.95 57.06 -4.27
CA PRO A 34 35.20 56.44 -4.75
C PRO A 34 35.08 54.91 -4.88
N LEU A 35 34.35 54.26 -3.96
CA LEU A 35 34.05 52.83 -4.01
C LEU A 35 33.21 52.45 -5.23
N GLU A 36 32.13 53.18 -5.51
CA GLU A 36 31.29 52.92 -6.68
C GLU A 36 32.05 53.09 -8.00
N ARG A 37 32.87 54.14 -8.11
CA ARG A 37 33.69 54.38 -9.31
C ARG A 37 34.68 53.25 -9.55
N ALA A 38 35.35 52.77 -8.50
CA ALA A 38 36.29 51.65 -8.61
C ALA A 38 35.59 50.36 -9.08
N ILE A 39 34.39 50.05 -8.57
CA ILE A 39 33.59 48.90 -9.03
C ILE A 39 33.18 49.05 -10.49
N MET A 40 32.72 50.24 -10.91
CA MET A 40 32.31 50.47 -12.30
C MET A 40 33.48 50.39 -13.29
N ALA A 41 34.68 50.75 -12.84
CA ALA A 41 35.90 50.63 -13.63
C ALA A 41 36.55 49.23 -13.56
N SER A 42 36.07 48.34 -12.67
CA SER A 42 36.76 47.09 -12.32
C SER A 42 38.23 47.30 -11.91
N ASP A 43 38.51 48.42 -11.23
CA ASP A 43 39.85 48.82 -10.79
C ASP A 43 40.09 48.38 -9.35
N VAL A 44 40.85 47.29 -9.20
CA VAL A 44 41.12 46.65 -7.91
C VAL A 44 41.98 47.52 -7.00
N ASP A 45 42.93 48.27 -7.56
CA ASP A 45 43.83 49.09 -6.78
C ASP A 45 43.14 50.37 -6.32
N ALA A 46 42.32 50.99 -7.18
CA ALA A 46 41.43 52.08 -6.77
C ALA A 46 40.44 51.63 -5.69
N LEU A 47 39.93 50.40 -5.78
CA LEU A 47 39.03 49.85 -4.76
C LEU A 47 39.73 49.70 -3.41
N ARG A 48 40.94 49.12 -3.37
CA ARG A 48 41.72 48.97 -2.13
C ARG A 48 42.04 50.31 -1.49
N GLN A 49 42.42 51.31 -2.29
CA GLN A 49 42.68 52.66 -1.82
C GLN A 49 41.41 53.31 -1.25
N ALA A 50 40.28 53.15 -1.92
CA ALA A 50 38.99 53.67 -1.46
C ALA A 50 38.51 52.99 -0.16
N LEU A 51 38.71 51.67 -0.01
CA LEU A 51 38.39 50.94 1.22
C LEU A 51 39.30 51.35 2.39
N ALA A 52 40.59 51.59 2.16
CA ALA A 52 41.53 52.04 3.19
C ALA A 52 41.21 53.45 3.72
N GLN A 53 40.49 54.25 2.95
CA GLN A 53 40.09 55.62 3.28
C GLN A 53 38.63 55.72 3.75
N ALA A 54 37.88 54.60 3.77
CA ALA A 54 36.48 54.58 4.16
C ALA A 54 36.30 54.76 5.68
N THR A 55 35.28 55.54 6.07
CA THR A 55 34.94 55.71 7.50
C THR A 55 34.07 54.57 8.01
N PRO A 56 33.98 54.32 9.34
CA PRO A 56 33.12 53.25 9.89
C PRO A 56 31.66 53.32 9.43
N SER A 57 31.13 54.53 9.17
CA SER A 57 29.79 54.77 8.60
C SER A 57 29.66 54.39 7.12
N ASP A 58 30.77 54.30 6.38
CA ASP A 58 30.79 53.84 4.99
C ASP A 58 30.88 52.31 4.88
N THR A 59 31.40 51.65 5.92
CA THR A 59 31.48 50.20 6.08
C THR A 59 30.36 49.61 6.95
N ASP A 60 29.47 50.46 7.48
CA ASP A 60 28.35 50.01 8.31
C ASP A 60 27.41 49.14 7.47
N THR A 61 27.00 48.00 8.03
CA THR A 61 26.41 46.82 7.36
C THR A 61 25.25 47.09 6.38
N ALA A 62 24.64 48.26 6.42
CA ALA A 62 23.59 48.71 5.51
C ALA A 62 24.06 49.11 4.09
N ARG A 63 25.32 49.52 3.88
CA ARG A 63 25.86 50.01 2.58
C ARG A 63 26.70 49.02 1.74
N PRO A 64 27.41 48.02 2.30
CA PRO A 64 28.23 47.10 1.51
C PRO A 64 27.44 46.18 0.57
N ARG A 65 26.19 45.85 0.91
CA ARG A 65 25.35 44.91 0.14
C ARG A 65 24.95 45.47 -1.24
N PRO A 66 24.45 46.73 -1.36
CA PRO A 66 24.24 47.36 -2.67
C PRO A 66 25.49 47.41 -3.54
N LEU A 67 26.67 47.65 -2.96
CA LEU A 67 27.94 47.69 -3.69
C LEU A 67 28.35 46.30 -4.20
N LEU A 68 28.18 45.26 -3.38
CA LEU A 68 28.43 43.87 -3.79
C LEU A 68 27.47 43.44 -4.90
N MET A 69 26.19 43.74 -4.79
CA MET A 69 25.23 43.47 -5.87
C MET A 69 25.67 44.15 -7.17
N ARG A 70 26.11 45.40 -7.09
CA ARG A 70 26.58 46.17 -8.25
C ARG A 70 27.86 45.58 -8.86
N ALA A 71 28.75 45.02 -8.05
CA ALA A 71 29.92 44.28 -8.51
C ALA A 71 29.53 42.98 -9.23
N ILE A 72 28.54 42.24 -8.71
CA ILE A 72 28.00 41.03 -9.37
C ILE A 72 27.34 41.38 -10.70
N THR A 73 26.56 42.46 -10.77
CA THR A 73 25.98 42.95 -12.03
C THR A 73 27.06 43.31 -13.04
N ARG A 74 28.20 43.85 -12.60
CA ARG A 74 29.33 44.13 -13.49
C ARG A 74 30.02 42.86 -13.97
N LEU A 75 30.18 41.85 -13.13
CA LEU A 75 30.68 40.55 -13.53
C LEU A 75 29.79 39.92 -14.62
N ASP A 76 28.46 39.99 -14.46
CA ASP A 76 27.50 39.46 -15.43
C ASP A 76 27.57 40.18 -16.78
N ALA A 77 27.69 41.51 -16.76
CA ALA A 77 27.84 42.32 -17.96
C ALA A 77 29.24 42.28 -18.61
N ALA A 78 30.24 41.69 -17.94
CA ALA A 78 31.62 41.71 -18.41
C ALA A 78 31.88 40.66 -19.52
N PRO A 79 32.56 41.04 -20.62
CA PRO A 79 33.02 40.07 -21.61
C PRO A 79 34.07 39.14 -20.97
N PRO A 80 34.28 37.92 -21.49
CA PRO A 80 35.18 36.92 -20.89
C PRO A 80 36.58 37.45 -20.52
N ALA A 81 37.17 38.31 -21.37
CA ALA A 81 38.49 38.91 -21.15
C ALA A 81 38.55 39.90 -19.96
N ALA A 82 37.40 40.42 -19.51
CA ALA A 82 37.29 41.40 -18.42
C ALA A 82 36.69 40.80 -17.12
N ARG A 83 36.44 39.49 -17.07
CA ARG A 83 35.84 38.84 -15.90
C ARG A 83 36.80 38.68 -14.73
N GLU A 84 38.07 38.41 -14.98
CA GLU A 84 39.05 38.23 -13.89
C GLU A 84 39.21 39.51 -13.03
N PRO A 85 39.36 40.71 -13.60
CA PRO A 85 39.30 41.96 -12.82
C PRO A 85 38.00 42.12 -12.03
N ALA A 86 36.84 41.76 -12.60
CA ALA A 86 35.56 41.83 -11.91
C ALA A 86 35.45 40.81 -10.75
N ARG A 87 36.03 39.61 -10.88
CA ARG A 87 36.16 38.64 -9.80
C ARG A 87 37.03 39.17 -8.66
N ASP A 88 38.15 39.81 -8.99
CA ASP A 88 39.06 40.39 -8.00
C ASP A 88 38.40 41.50 -7.16
N ILE A 89 37.55 42.32 -7.77
CA ILE A 89 36.71 43.28 -7.05
C ILE A 89 35.85 42.57 -5.99
N ILE A 90 35.17 41.49 -6.37
CA ILE A 90 34.32 40.71 -5.45
C ILE A 90 35.16 40.04 -4.36
N ARG A 91 36.32 39.46 -4.68
CA ARG A 91 37.25 38.87 -3.70
C ARG A 91 37.69 39.91 -2.66
N VAL A 92 38.04 41.12 -3.10
CA VAL A 92 38.43 42.22 -2.21
C VAL A 92 37.28 42.63 -1.29
N PHE A 93 36.05 42.73 -1.81
CA PHE A 93 34.88 43.02 -0.97
C PHE A 93 34.64 41.95 0.11
N VAL A 94 34.72 40.67 -0.26
CA VAL A 94 34.50 39.57 0.69
C VAL A 94 35.62 39.54 1.74
N ALA A 95 36.88 39.68 1.32
CA ALA A 95 38.04 39.55 2.20
C ALA A 95 38.31 40.78 3.08
N GLN A 96 38.25 41.99 2.51
CA GLN A 96 38.67 43.23 3.18
C GLN A 96 37.49 43.99 3.81
N ALA A 97 36.35 44.05 3.13
CA ALA A 97 35.16 44.73 3.64
C ALA A 97 34.29 43.84 4.54
N ARG A 98 34.69 42.57 4.77
CA ARG A 98 34.01 41.58 5.63
C ARG A 98 32.52 41.44 5.35
N VAL A 99 32.12 41.57 4.08
CA VAL A 99 30.71 41.45 3.70
C VAL A 99 30.28 39.99 3.89
N PRO A 100 29.30 39.71 4.75
CA PRO A 100 28.87 38.34 5.01
C PRO A 100 28.17 37.77 3.77
N LEU A 101 28.73 36.68 3.22
CA LEU A 101 28.14 35.98 2.08
C LEU A 101 26.82 35.27 2.44
N ALA A 102 26.63 34.91 3.71
CA ALA A 102 25.47 34.13 4.17
C ALA A 102 24.22 34.98 4.45
N GLU A 103 24.20 36.22 3.98
CA GLU A 103 23.05 37.12 4.11
C GLU A 103 22.41 37.33 2.73
N PRO A 104 21.09 37.09 2.60
CA PRO A 104 20.42 37.27 1.31
C PRO A 104 20.32 38.75 0.95
N PHE A 105 20.37 39.03 -0.35
CA PHE A 105 19.99 40.34 -0.86
C PHE A 105 18.51 40.61 -0.61
N GLN A 106 18.16 41.88 -0.47
CA GLN A 106 16.77 42.33 -0.27
C GLN A 106 16.20 42.86 -1.60
N SER A 107 14.96 42.51 -1.90
CA SER A 107 14.22 43.07 -3.02
C SER A 107 13.80 44.51 -2.74
N VAL A 108 13.42 45.23 -3.79
CA VAL A 108 12.81 46.57 -3.70
C VAL A 108 11.49 46.53 -2.92
N PHE A 109 10.85 45.35 -2.82
CA PHE A 109 9.62 45.12 -2.05
C PHE A 109 9.88 44.60 -0.62
N GLY A 110 11.13 44.56 -0.16
CA GLY A 110 11.49 44.23 1.22
C GLY A 110 11.55 42.73 1.56
N GLY A 111 11.66 41.85 0.56
CA GLY A 111 11.79 40.40 0.75
C GLY A 111 13.15 39.85 0.30
N PRO A 112 13.68 38.77 0.91
CA PRO A 112 14.97 38.18 0.51
C PRO A 112 14.91 37.56 -0.90
N ILE A 113 15.95 37.77 -1.72
CA ILE A 113 16.04 37.31 -3.13
C ILE A 113 17.28 36.44 -3.43
N GLY A 114 17.84 35.77 -2.42
CA GLY A 114 18.98 34.86 -2.55
C GLY A 114 20.33 35.48 -2.16
N MET A 115 21.32 34.63 -1.89
CA MET A 115 22.65 35.00 -1.41
C MET A 115 23.60 35.37 -2.57
N PRO A 116 24.64 36.19 -2.32
CA PRO A 116 25.63 36.59 -3.34
C PRO A 116 26.20 35.44 -4.17
N THR A 117 26.56 34.32 -3.54
CA THR A 117 27.12 33.15 -4.23
C THR A 117 26.13 32.51 -5.19
N THR A 118 24.84 32.49 -4.85
CA THR A 118 23.76 31.97 -5.70
C THR A 118 23.61 32.82 -6.96
N TRP A 119 23.63 34.15 -6.82
CA TRP A 119 23.58 35.07 -7.95
C TRP A 119 24.79 34.94 -8.87
N ILE A 120 25.99 34.80 -8.31
CA ILE A 120 27.21 34.58 -9.11
C ILE A 120 27.14 33.26 -9.86
N ALA A 121 26.64 32.19 -9.24
CA ALA A 121 26.51 30.88 -9.87
C ALA A 121 25.52 30.85 -11.06
N ARG A 122 24.59 31.82 -11.15
CA ARG A 122 23.71 32.00 -12.32
C ARG A 122 24.45 32.54 -13.54
N ILE A 123 25.57 33.24 -13.35
CA ILE A 123 26.34 33.85 -14.44
C ILE A 123 27.05 32.72 -15.20
N ALA A 124 26.86 32.68 -16.52
CA ALA A 124 27.42 31.63 -17.37
C ALA A 124 28.96 31.58 -17.26
N GLY A 125 29.49 30.46 -16.77
CA GLY A 125 30.94 30.24 -16.59
C GLY A 125 31.50 30.63 -15.22
N GLU A 126 30.68 31.11 -14.28
CA GLU A 126 31.13 31.61 -12.97
C GLU A 126 30.81 30.68 -11.80
N ARG A 127 30.39 29.44 -12.06
CA ARG A 127 30.09 28.43 -11.02
C ARG A 127 31.30 28.09 -10.16
N ASP A 128 32.48 27.94 -10.78
CA ASP A 128 33.73 27.67 -10.05
C ASP A 128 34.11 28.85 -9.15
N PHE A 129 33.88 30.08 -9.62
CA PHE A 129 34.11 31.28 -8.83
C PHE A 129 33.14 31.39 -7.65
N ALA A 130 31.86 31.03 -7.84
CA ALA A 130 30.92 30.93 -6.72
C ALA A 130 31.39 29.92 -5.66
N LEU A 131 31.92 28.76 -6.06
CA LEU A 131 32.47 27.76 -5.14
C LEU A 131 33.77 28.22 -4.47
N GLU A 132 34.62 28.97 -5.17
CA GLU A 132 35.78 29.65 -4.59
C GLU A 132 35.35 30.57 -3.43
N LEU A 133 34.31 31.37 -3.64
CA LEU A 133 33.76 32.25 -2.60
C LEU A 133 33.16 31.47 -1.42
N VAL A 134 32.53 30.32 -1.66
CA VAL A 134 32.09 29.40 -0.58
C VAL A 134 33.30 28.87 0.20
N SER A 135 34.43 28.58 -0.47
CA SER A 135 35.63 28.02 0.16
C SER A 135 36.32 28.99 1.13
N ILE A 136 36.18 30.30 0.92
CA ILE A 136 36.74 31.35 1.79
C ILE A 136 35.76 31.78 2.89
N ALA A 137 34.48 31.40 2.80
CA ALA A 137 33.50 31.66 3.83
C ALA A 137 33.80 30.86 5.12
N PRO A 138 33.35 31.35 6.30
CA PRO A 138 33.41 30.59 7.54
C PRO A 138 32.76 29.20 7.37
N VAL A 139 33.38 28.17 7.93
CA VAL A 139 32.98 26.76 7.73
C VAL A 139 31.52 26.54 8.12
N GLU A 140 31.06 27.20 9.18
CA GLU A 140 29.70 27.19 9.68
C GLU A 140 28.65 27.75 8.70
N SER A 141 29.05 28.67 7.83
CA SER A 141 28.16 29.32 6.86
C SER A 141 28.09 28.58 5.52
N ARG A 142 29.05 27.71 5.20
CA ARG A 142 29.16 27.07 3.88
C ARG A 142 27.92 26.30 3.48
N CYS A 143 27.32 25.54 4.41
CA CYS A 143 26.11 24.80 4.08
C CYS A 143 24.89 25.70 3.84
N ALA A 144 24.76 26.83 4.53
CA ALA A 144 23.68 27.77 4.26
C ALA A 144 23.79 28.34 2.83
N LEU A 145 25.01 28.67 2.39
CA LEU A 145 25.29 29.13 1.02
C LEU A 145 24.95 28.07 -0.02
N LEU A 146 25.33 26.81 0.22
CA LEU A 146 25.04 25.71 -0.71
C LEU A 146 23.54 25.38 -0.75
N VAL A 147 22.83 25.46 0.38
CA VAL A 147 21.37 25.26 0.43
C VAL A 147 20.63 26.36 -0.32
N ASP A 148 21.02 27.62 -0.13
CA ASP A 148 20.43 28.75 -0.88
C ASP A 148 20.64 28.57 -2.38
N MET A 149 21.85 28.19 -2.79
CA MET A 149 22.17 27.87 -4.18
C MET A 149 21.31 26.72 -4.72
N ALA A 150 21.18 25.63 -3.97
CA ALA A 150 20.35 24.49 -4.38
C ALA A 150 18.86 24.84 -4.52
N LYS A 151 18.34 25.76 -3.68
CA LYS A 151 16.92 26.21 -3.71
C LYS A 151 16.59 27.08 -4.92
N ASP A 152 17.58 27.65 -5.57
CA ASP A 152 17.43 28.65 -6.63
C ASP A 152 16.69 28.16 -7.88
N GLY A 153 16.65 26.84 -8.10
CA GLY A 153 15.89 26.20 -9.18
C GLY A 153 16.45 26.39 -10.60
N HIS A 154 17.44 27.27 -10.82
CA HIS A 154 18.09 27.45 -12.11
C HIS A 154 18.95 26.23 -12.49
N ASP A 155 19.09 25.98 -13.80
CA ASP A 155 19.84 24.84 -14.31
C ASP A 155 21.30 24.82 -13.84
N GLY A 156 21.74 23.66 -13.35
CA GLY A 156 23.10 23.45 -12.84
C GLY A 156 23.34 23.95 -11.41
N GLN A 157 22.39 24.64 -10.78
CA GLN A 157 22.57 25.12 -9.40
C GLN A 157 22.62 23.97 -8.39
N TRP A 158 21.78 22.95 -8.57
CA TRP A 158 21.81 21.74 -7.75
C TRP A 158 23.16 21.02 -7.84
N GLU A 159 23.64 20.82 -9.06
CA GLU A 159 24.91 20.16 -9.36
C GLU A 159 26.09 20.96 -8.79
N THR A 160 26.06 22.29 -8.89
CA THR A 160 27.08 23.18 -8.32
C THR A 160 27.06 23.12 -6.79
N ALA A 161 25.89 23.22 -6.17
CA ALA A 161 25.73 23.17 -4.72
C ALA A 161 26.21 21.83 -4.14
N THR A 162 25.88 20.72 -4.79
CA THR A 162 26.29 19.39 -4.33
C THR A 162 27.77 19.12 -4.58
N ALA A 163 28.37 19.61 -5.66
CA ALA A 163 29.83 19.60 -5.84
C ALA A 163 30.55 20.40 -4.72
N GLY A 164 29.96 21.52 -4.30
CA GLY A 164 30.45 22.34 -3.19
C GLY A 164 30.50 21.64 -1.83
N LEU A 165 29.83 20.49 -1.64
CA LEU A 165 29.93 19.70 -0.40
C LEU A 165 31.35 19.20 -0.11
N ALA A 166 32.19 19.08 -1.13
CA ALA A 166 33.62 18.79 -0.97
C ALA A 166 34.35 19.87 -0.13
N LEU A 167 33.85 21.12 -0.16
CA LEU A 167 34.38 22.26 0.59
C LEU A 167 33.91 22.28 2.06
N VAL A 168 32.99 21.40 2.44
CA VAL A 168 32.47 21.29 3.80
C VAL A 168 33.17 20.12 4.50
N PRO A 169 33.86 20.33 5.64
CA PRO A 169 34.47 19.25 6.41
C PRO A 169 33.42 18.26 6.92
N ALA A 170 33.79 16.98 7.04
CA ALA A 170 32.89 15.91 7.46
C ALA A 170 32.12 16.18 8.77
N PRO A 171 32.73 16.74 9.84
CA PRO A 171 31.98 17.08 11.06
C PRO A 171 30.86 18.10 10.82
N GLN A 172 31.10 19.07 9.93
CA GLN A 172 30.14 20.13 9.64
C GLN A 172 28.97 19.64 8.78
N ARG A 173 29.17 18.60 7.95
CA ARG A 173 28.10 17.99 7.13
C ARG A 173 26.97 17.40 7.96
N ALA A 174 27.22 17.10 9.24
CA ALA A 174 26.19 16.62 10.17
C ALA A 174 25.30 17.76 10.73
N SER A 175 25.65 19.03 10.48
CA SER A 175 24.92 20.19 11.02
C SER A 175 23.49 20.31 10.44
N PRO A 176 22.54 20.90 11.18
CA PRO A 176 21.19 21.16 10.68
C PRO A 176 21.17 21.95 9.36
N ALA A 177 22.10 22.89 9.19
CA ALA A 177 22.23 23.69 7.97
C ALA A 177 22.48 22.81 6.73
N CYS A 178 23.37 21.80 6.81
CA CYS A 178 23.62 20.91 5.68
C CYS A 178 22.46 19.95 5.42
N ARG A 179 21.75 19.53 6.47
CA ARG A 179 20.58 18.64 6.33
C ARG A 179 19.43 19.29 5.58
N ALA A 180 19.34 20.62 5.55
CA ALA A 180 18.32 21.33 4.78
C ALA A 180 18.40 21.05 3.26
N LEU A 181 19.51 20.51 2.74
CA LEU A 181 19.59 20.02 1.36
C LEU A 181 18.60 18.88 1.07
N PHE A 182 18.24 18.06 2.08
CA PHE A 182 17.22 17.03 1.90
C PHE A 182 15.84 17.63 1.66
N ASP A 183 15.50 18.76 2.30
CA ASP A 183 14.22 19.44 2.08
C ASP A 183 14.11 19.96 0.64
N VAL A 184 15.23 20.43 0.08
CA VAL A 184 15.33 20.87 -1.32
C VAL A 184 15.24 19.67 -2.28
N ALA A 185 15.70 18.49 -1.86
CA ALA A 185 15.68 17.28 -2.66
C ALA A 185 14.30 16.61 -2.73
N VAL A 186 13.42 16.82 -1.76
CA VAL A 186 12.07 16.19 -1.73
C VAL A 186 11.28 16.46 -3.02
N PRO A 187 11.12 17.71 -3.52
CA PRO A 187 10.44 17.96 -4.80
C PRO A 187 11.11 17.29 -6.00
N HIS A 188 12.44 17.12 -5.97
CA HIS A 188 13.16 16.42 -7.04
C HIS A 188 12.84 14.92 -7.05
N ALA A 189 12.77 14.30 -5.87
CA ALA A 189 12.37 12.90 -5.72
C ALA A 189 10.94 12.66 -6.20
N GLN A 190 10.00 13.55 -5.85
CA GLN A 190 8.62 13.52 -6.34
C GLN A 190 8.56 13.62 -7.88
N GLY A 191 9.45 14.41 -8.48
CA GLY A 191 9.62 14.52 -9.93
C GLY A 191 10.41 13.38 -10.58
N GLY A 192 10.73 12.31 -9.85
CA GLY A 192 11.45 11.13 -10.35
C GLY A 192 12.98 11.26 -10.44
N ARG A 193 13.56 12.39 -10.03
CA ARG A 193 15.02 12.64 -10.06
C ARG A 193 15.72 12.12 -8.80
N ILE A 194 15.62 10.81 -8.57
CA ILE A 194 16.15 10.14 -7.37
C ILE A 194 17.68 10.13 -7.30
N GLU A 195 18.38 10.23 -8.43
CA GLU A 195 19.84 10.31 -8.52
C GLU A 195 20.42 11.51 -7.77
N ARG A 196 19.63 12.58 -7.62
CA ARG A 196 19.99 13.77 -6.85
C ARG A 196 20.14 13.48 -5.36
N LEU A 197 19.41 12.51 -4.83
CA LEU A 197 19.53 12.09 -3.44
C LEU A 197 20.81 11.28 -3.20
N ASP A 198 21.20 10.43 -4.14
CA ASP A 198 22.41 9.61 -4.02
C ASP A 198 23.68 10.45 -3.83
N VAL A 199 23.74 11.63 -4.43
CA VAL A 199 24.87 12.56 -4.26
C VAL A 199 24.99 13.03 -2.81
N LEU A 200 23.87 13.31 -2.13
CA LEU A 200 23.88 13.73 -0.73
C LEU A 200 24.40 12.62 0.19
N PHE A 201 23.90 11.39 -0.03
CA PHE A 201 24.37 10.22 0.73
C PHE A 201 25.84 9.92 0.47
N SER A 202 26.30 10.04 -0.78
CA SER A 202 27.71 9.84 -1.17
C SER A 202 28.63 10.88 -0.55
N ALA A 203 28.13 12.10 -0.32
CA ALA A 203 28.84 13.14 0.41
C ALA A 203 28.83 12.92 1.94
N GLY A 204 28.21 11.86 2.44
CA GLY A 204 28.16 11.50 3.85
C GLY A 204 27.10 12.24 4.67
N LEU A 205 26.13 12.89 4.02
CA LEU A 205 25.02 13.53 4.71
C LEU A 205 24.01 12.47 5.17
N ARG A 206 23.31 12.77 6.27
CA ARG A 206 22.24 11.93 6.82
C ARG A 206 21.01 12.78 7.10
N PRO A 207 19.81 12.36 6.66
CA PRO A 207 18.59 13.11 6.91
C PRO A 207 18.21 13.06 8.39
N ALA A 208 17.51 14.10 8.85
CA ALA A 208 16.77 13.99 10.10
C ALA A 208 15.56 13.03 9.92
N PRO A 209 15.02 12.44 11.00
CA PRO A 209 13.89 11.51 10.93
C PRO A 209 12.68 12.06 10.15
N ALA A 210 12.26 13.30 10.40
CA ALA A 210 11.14 13.92 9.68
C ALA A 210 11.41 14.09 8.18
N GLN A 211 12.64 14.42 7.81
CA GLN A 211 13.06 14.53 6.41
C GLN A 211 13.09 13.16 5.74
N ALA A 212 13.54 12.11 6.44
CA ALA A 212 13.51 10.75 5.94
C ALA A 212 12.08 10.31 5.60
N VAL A 213 11.09 10.67 6.43
CA VAL A 213 9.68 10.38 6.12
C VAL A 213 9.22 11.13 4.87
N ALA A 214 9.49 12.44 4.76
CA ALA A 214 9.13 13.22 3.58
C ALA A 214 9.76 12.63 2.30
N LEU A 215 11.01 12.17 2.38
CA LEU A 215 11.68 11.48 1.28
C LEU A 215 11.02 10.15 0.95
N LEU A 216 10.73 9.29 1.94
CA LEU A 216 10.07 8.00 1.73
C LEU A 216 8.69 8.16 1.07
N GLN A 217 7.93 9.19 1.47
CA GLN A 217 6.64 9.51 0.86
C GLN A 217 6.77 10.07 -0.57
N ALA A 218 7.90 10.69 -0.88
CA ALA A 218 8.22 11.24 -2.18
C ALA A 218 8.82 10.22 -3.16
N LEU A 219 9.26 9.05 -2.68
CA LEU A 219 9.90 8.05 -3.54
C LEU A 219 8.90 7.55 -4.61
N PRO A 220 9.29 7.52 -5.89
CA PRO A 220 8.46 6.96 -6.92
C PRO A 220 8.33 5.44 -6.74
N ALA A 221 7.21 4.90 -7.22
CA ALA A 221 6.90 3.46 -7.24
C ALA A 221 7.76 2.69 -8.27
N GLN A 222 9.08 2.72 -8.13
CA GLN A 222 10.01 2.20 -9.13
C GLN A 222 11.15 1.41 -8.47
N ASP A 223 11.61 0.34 -9.13
CA ASP A 223 12.70 -0.51 -8.63
C ASP A 223 13.98 0.27 -8.32
N ALA A 224 14.26 1.32 -9.09
CA ALA A 224 15.41 2.19 -8.90
C ALA A 224 15.39 2.93 -7.54
N ALA A 225 14.23 3.06 -6.89
CA ALA A 225 14.10 3.70 -5.59
C ALA A 225 14.39 2.75 -4.40
N LYS A 226 14.41 1.42 -4.61
CA LYS A 226 14.63 0.42 -3.55
C LYS A 226 15.98 0.56 -2.83
N PRO A 227 17.13 0.77 -3.52
CA PRO A 227 18.42 0.96 -2.84
C PRO A 227 18.44 2.18 -1.93
N LEU A 228 17.73 3.24 -2.35
CA LEU A 228 17.61 4.48 -1.61
C LEU A 228 16.73 4.31 -0.38
N LEU A 229 15.60 3.60 -0.50
CA LEU A 229 14.77 3.22 0.64
C LEU A 229 15.57 2.39 1.65
N ALA A 230 16.29 1.36 1.21
CA ALA A 230 17.14 0.54 2.07
C ALA A 230 18.18 1.39 2.81
N ARG A 231 18.77 2.39 2.13
CA ARG A 231 19.73 3.32 2.73
C ARG A 231 19.07 4.24 3.77
N LEU A 232 17.88 4.76 3.48
CA LEU A 232 17.11 5.60 4.42
C LEU A 232 16.77 4.85 5.71
N VAL A 233 16.32 3.59 5.59
CA VAL A 233 16.04 2.71 6.74
C VAL A 233 17.31 2.43 7.54
N ALA A 234 18.44 2.14 6.87
CA ALA A 234 19.68 1.77 7.54
C ALA A 234 20.41 2.95 8.21
N GLN A 235 20.28 4.17 7.68
CA GLN A 235 21.08 5.33 8.12
C GLN A 235 20.33 6.28 9.05
N THR A 236 19.01 6.17 9.14
CA THR A 236 18.17 7.06 9.95
C THR A 236 17.83 6.38 11.27
N PRO A 237 17.98 7.07 12.43
CA PRO A 237 17.59 6.50 13.71
C PRO A 237 16.07 6.28 13.74
N LEU A 238 15.65 5.01 13.81
CA LEU A 238 14.24 4.62 13.72
C LEU A 238 13.41 5.09 14.91
N ASP A 239 14.02 5.17 16.09
CA ASP A 239 13.37 5.55 17.36
C ASP A 239 13.42 7.05 17.65
N ALA A 240 14.11 7.82 16.80
CA ALA A 240 14.18 9.25 17.01
C ALA A 240 12.78 9.88 16.78
N PRO A 241 12.39 10.85 17.63
CA PRO A 241 11.09 11.48 17.51
C PRO A 241 10.98 12.22 16.18
N LEU A 242 9.82 12.12 15.55
CA LEU A 242 9.47 12.93 14.39
C LEU A 242 9.07 14.32 14.89
N ASP A 243 9.76 15.37 14.44
CA ASP A 243 9.40 16.75 14.80
C ASP A 243 8.06 17.13 14.14
N HIS A 244 7.12 17.63 14.93
CA HIS A 244 5.67 17.57 14.63
C HIS A 244 5.17 18.67 13.67
N ALA A 245 6.05 19.57 13.22
CA ALA A 245 5.62 20.92 12.82
C ALA A 245 5.62 21.26 11.31
N ALA A 246 6.24 20.49 10.40
CA ALA A 246 6.51 21.01 9.04
C ALA A 246 6.07 20.15 7.84
N HIS A 247 5.85 18.84 7.99
CA HIS A 247 5.77 17.93 6.83
C HIS A 247 4.50 17.07 6.74
N TRP A 248 3.55 17.26 7.65
CA TRP A 248 2.42 16.35 7.81
C TRP A 248 1.08 17.05 7.62
N THR A 249 0.28 16.57 6.67
CA THR A 249 -1.11 17.00 6.48
C THR A 249 -2.13 16.03 7.09
N GLN A 250 -1.68 14.86 7.57
CA GLN A 250 -2.53 13.81 8.13
C GLN A 250 -2.36 13.69 9.64
N THR A 251 -3.47 13.49 10.36
CA THR A 251 -3.55 13.25 11.80
C THR A 251 -4.22 11.89 12.07
N PRO A 252 -3.76 11.12 13.07
CA PRO A 252 -2.60 11.32 13.94
C PRO A 252 -1.24 11.15 13.23
N GLN A 253 -0.20 11.83 13.73
CA GLN A 253 1.16 11.68 13.23
C GLN A 253 1.87 10.54 13.99
N PRO A 254 2.64 9.68 13.31
CA PRO A 254 3.46 8.69 13.98
C PRO A 254 4.55 9.37 14.84
N PRO A 255 4.83 8.89 16.06
CA PRO A 255 5.79 9.53 16.96
C PRO A 255 7.26 9.29 16.57
N THR A 256 7.54 8.19 15.87
CA THR A 256 8.90 7.82 15.42
C THR A 256 8.89 7.31 13.99
N LEU A 257 10.06 7.26 13.35
CA LEU A 257 10.22 6.69 12.02
C LEU A 257 9.86 5.19 12.02
N PHE A 258 10.19 4.45 13.08
CA PHE A 258 9.77 3.06 13.25
C PHE A 258 8.24 2.93 13.24
N ALA A 259 7.55 3.76 14.04
CA ALA A 259 6.09 3.75 14.10
C ALA A 259 5.44 4.07 12.75
N PHE A 260 6.04 4.99 11.97
CA PHE A 260 5.61 5.30 10.62
C PHE A 260 5.77 4.10 9.67
N LEU A 261 6.95 3.51 9.60
CA LEU A 261 7.22 2.37 8.71
C LEU A 261 6.41 1.13 9.09
N LEU A 262 6.18 0.92 10.39
CA LEU A 262 5.28 -0.10 10.90
C LEU A 262 3.84 0.15 10.44
N LYS A 263 3.33 1.39 10.55
CA LYS A 263 2.01 1.77 10.03
C LYS A 263 1.90 1.47 8.53
N VAL A 264 2.88 1.90 7.73
CA VAL A 264 2.89 1.67 6.27
C VAL A 264 2.88 0.18 5.95
N SER A 265 3.63 -0.64 6.69
CA SER A 265 3.62 -2.11 6.54
C SER A 265 2.24 -2.72 6.81
N LEU A 266 1.46 -2.11 7.70
CA LEU A 266 0.13 -2.55 8.13
C LEU A 266 -1.01 -1.90 7.35
N GLN A 267 -0.74 -1.03 6.38
CA GLN A 267 -1.78 -0.29 5.66
C GLN A 267 -2.78 -1.22 4.99
N ARG A 268 -4.06 -0.90 5.17
CA ARG A 268 -5.18 -1.56 4.51
C ARG A 268 -5.18 -1.34 3.00
N ILE A 269 -4.94 -0.10 2.57
CA ILE A 269 -4.92 0.29 1.16
C ILE A 269 -3.46 0.25 0.72
N GLY A 270 -3.17 -0.62 -0.25
CA GLY A 270 -1.84 -0.77 -0.84
C GLY A 270 -1.27 0.57 -1.27
N SER A 271 -0.15 0.98 -0.68
CA SER A 271 0.62 2.14 -1.15
C SER A 271 1.88 1.67 -1.89
N PRO A 272 2.40 2.44 -2.86
CA PRO A 272 3.68 2.13 -3.48
C PRO A 272 4.82 1.92 -2.47
N LEU A 273 4.81 2.70 -1.38
CA LEU A 273 5.79 2.57 -0.31
C LEU A 273 5.65 1.24 0.43
N GLN A 274 4.42 0.76 0.67
CA GLN A 274 4.18 -0.55 1.29
C GLN A 274 4.74 -1.69 0.43
N ALA A 275 4.50 -1.66 -0.89
CA ALA A 275 5.05 -2.65 -1.81
C ALA A 275 6.59 -2.62 -1.83
N MET A 276 7.20 -1.44 -1.90
CA MET A 276 8.66 -1.30 -1.84
C MET A 276 9.24 -1.79 -0.50
N LEU A 277 8.59 -1.50 0.63
CA LEU A 277 9.02 -1.97 1.94
C LEU A 277 8.96 -3.49 2.05
N ALA A 278 7.90 -4.10 1.52
CA ALA A 278 7.72 -5.55 1.51
C ALA A 278 8.84 -6.28 0.77
N GLU A 279 9.42 -5.64 -0.24
CA GLU A 279 10.53 -6.17 -1.04
C GLU A 279 11.91 -5.68 -0.57
N THR A 280 12.00 -4.98 0.57
CA THR A 280 13.26 -4.44 1.09
C THR A 280 13.79 -5.27 2.27
N PRO A 281 14.83 -6.11 2.08
CA PRO A 281 15.37 -6.96 3.14
C PRO A 281 15.87 -6.19 4.36
N ALA A 282 16.40 -4.98 4.16
CA ALA A 282 16.86 -4.13 5.26
C ALA A 282 15.73 -3.75 6.22
N TRP A 283 14.52 -3.51 5.72
CA TRP A 283 13.36 -3.23 6.56
C TRP A 283 12.85 -4.49 7.26
N GLN A 284 12.79 -5.62 6.57
CA GLN A 284 12.43 -6.90 7.19
C GLN A 284 13.37 -7.24 8.36
N ALA A 285 14.69 -7.13 8.16
CA ALA A 285 15.68 -7.35 9.20
C ALA A 285 15.55 -6.35 10.36
N ALA A 286 15.33 -5.07 10.06
CA ALA A 286 15.10 -4.05 11.08
C ALA A 286 13.86 -4.35 11.91
N LEU A 287 12.74 -4.71 11.28
CA LEU A 287 11.48 -5.04 11.93
C LEU A 287 11.61 -6.27 12.84
N SER A 288 12.25 -7.34 12.38
CA SER A 288 12.41 -8.56 13.18
C SER A 288 13.34 -8.39 14.39
N ALA A 289 14.38 -7.56 14.28
CA ALA A 289 15.34 -7.33 15.35
C ALA A 289 14.96 -6.18 16.29
N HIS A 290 13.91 -5.42 15.97
CA HIS A 290 13.60 -4.19 16.70
C HIS A 290 13.12 -4.47 18.12
N ALA A 291 13.82 -3.91 19.11
CA ALA A 291 13.44 -3.99 20.51
C ALA A 291 12.05 -3.37 20.79
N PRO A 292 11.38 -3.73 21.91
CA PRO A 292 10.10 -3.15 22.27
C PRO A 292 10.15 -1.62 22.31
N HIS A 293 9.24 -0.96 21.59
CA HIS A 293 9.19 0.49 21.52
C HIS A 293 7.77 1.00 21.80
N PRO A 294 7.46 1.48 23.02
CA PRO A 294 6.08 1.82 23.43
C PRO A 294 5.38 2.83 22.52
N GLN A 295 6.14 3.76 21.92
CA GLN A 295 5.59 4.77 21.02
C GLN A 295 5.10 4.18 19.68
N ALA A 296 5.53 2.98 19.29
CA ALA A 296 5.04 2.31 18.09
C ALA A 296 3.77 1.47 18.33
N CYS A 297 3.41 1.23 19.59
CA CYS A 297 2.20 0.54 19.99
C CYS A 297 0.96 1.46 19.96
N THR A 298 0.81 2.34 18.98
CA THR A 298 -0.31 3.29 18.91
C THR A 298 -1.63 2.57 18.62
N GLN A 299 -2.76 3.15 19.04
CA GLN A 299 -4.09 2.64 18.67
C GLN A 299 -4.28 2.63 17.15
N GLU A 300 -3.70 3.60 16.46
CA GLU A 300 -3.75 3.71 15.00
C GLU A 300 -3.08 2.52 14.31
N ASN A 301 -1.89 2.11 14.74
CA ASN A 301 -1.20 0.95 14.15
C ASN A 301 -2.01 -0.35 14.35
N VAL A 302 -2.65 -0.50 15.51
CA VAL A 302 -3.54 -1.65 15.78
C VAL A 302 -4.79 -1.59 14.92
N SER A 303 -5.39 -0.40 14.74
CA SER A 303 -6.56 -0.20 13.88
C SER A 303 -6.23 -0.43 12.40
N GLU A 304 -5.07 0.00 11.92
CA GLU A 304 -4.59 -0.28 10.55
C GLU A 304 -4.40 -1.78 10.33
N ALA A 305 -3.71 -2.46 11.27
CA ALA A 305 -3.58 -3.91 11.23
C ALA A 305 -4.95 -4.59 11.17
N ALA A 306 -5.88 -4.22 12.05
CA ALA A 306 -7.23 -4.77 12.07
C ALA A 306 -7.99 -4.51 10.77
N GLY A 307 -7.90 -3.29 10.23
CA GLY A 307 -8.51 -2.91 8.97
C GLY A 307 -7.94 -3.68 7.78
N ALA A 308 -6.63 -3.90 7.74
CA ALA A 308 -5.95 -4.65 6.71
C ALA A 308 -6.37 -6.12 6.72
N TRP A 309 -6.35 -6.78 7.89
CA TRP A 309 -6.76 -8.17 8.03
C TRP A 309 -8.24 -8.39 7.70
N ARG A 310 -9.13 -7.44 8.01
CA ARG A 310 -10.55 -7.52 7.61
C ARG A 310 -10.78 -7.33 6.10
N ALA A 311 -9.90 -6.58 5.43
CA ALA A 311 -10.08 -6.21 4.04
C ALA A 311 -9.39 -7.17 3.07
N THR A 312 -8.47 -8.00 3.53
CA THR A 312 -7.89 -9.05 2.69
C THR A 312 -9.01 -10.00 2.27
N VAL A 313 -9.26 -10.07 0.97
CA VAL A 313 -10.02 -11.20 0.40
C VAL A 313 -9.14 -12.44 0.57
N PRO A 314 -9.67 -13.57 1.08
CA PRO A 314 -8.93 -14.82 1.11
C PRO A 314 -8.34 -15.09 -0.29
N PRO A 315 -7.09 -15.57 -0.40
CA PRO A 315 -6.54 -15.94 -1.69
C PRO A 315 -7.48 -16.93 -2.36
N ASP A 316 -7.75 -16.73 -3.65
CA ASP A 316 -8.55 -17.68 -4.39
C ASP A 316 -7.85 -19.04 -4.38
N LEU A 317 -8.49 -20.03 -3.75
CA LEU A 317 -7.93 -21.37 -3.56
C LEU A 317 -7.87 -22.14 -4.89
N SER A 318 -8.57 -21.69 -5.95
CA SER A 318 -8.45 -22.25 -7.31
C SER A 318 -7.12 -21.91 -8.01
N ALA A 319 -6.41 -20.85 -7.59
CA ALA A 319 -5.25 -20.34 -8.34
C ALA A 319 -3.92 -21.14 -8.14
N GLY A 320 -3.97 -22.35 -7.58
CA GLY A 320 -2.78 -23.13 -7.25
C GLY A 320 -1.92 -22.50 -6.14
N PRO A 321 -0.72 -23.04 -5.83
CA PRO A 321 0.14 -22.47 -4.80
C PRO A 321 0.65 -21.10 -5.23
N ALA A 322 -0.07 -20.04 -4.84
CA ALA A 322 0.31 -18.67 -5.10
C ALA A 322 1.73 -18.42 -4.56
N THR A 323 2.59 -17.80 -5.39
CA THR A 323 3.83 -17.20 -4.91
C THR A 323 3.49 -16.32 -3.70
N PRO A 324 4.22 -16.44 -2.57
CA PRO A 324 3.87 -15.69 -1.37
C PRO A 324 3.88 -14.20 -1.67
N ASP A 325 2.72 -13.54 -1.51
CA ASP A 325 2.60 -12.10 -1.64
C ASP A 325 3.57 -11.42 -0.64
N PRO A 326 4.60 -10.69 -1.10
CA PRO A 326 5.54 -10.02 -0.22
C PRO A 326 4.84 -9.08 0.76
N VAL A 327 3.74 -8.44 0.34
CA VAL A 327 2.96 -7.53 1.18
C VAL A 327 2.30 -8.30 2.33
N ARG A 328 1.77 -9.50 2.06
CA ARG A 328 1.23 -10.39 3.09
C ARG A 328 2.30 -10.83 4.09
N ILE A 329 3.48 -11.25 3.62
CA ILE A 329 4.61 -11.62 4.50
C ILE A 329 5.01 -10.44 5.38
N GLN A 330 5.16 -9.26 4.79
CA GLN A 330 5.52 -8.04 5.51
C GLN A 330 4.46 -7.66 6.55
N ARG A 331 3.16 -7.81 6.22
CA ARG A 331 2.06 -7.56 7.14
C ARG A 331 2.05 -8.56 8.30
N GLN A 332 2.31 -9.84 8.05
CA GLN A 332 2.46 -10.86 9.08
C GLN A 332 3.62 -10.53 10.02
N ALA A 333 4.79 -10.15 9.49
CA ALA A 333 5.93 -9.74 10.30
C ALA A 333 5.63 -8.48 11.15
N ALA A 334 4.96 -7.48 10.58
CA ALA A 334 4.58 -6.26 11.29
C ALA A 334 3.54 -6.54 12.39
N THR A 335 2.56 -7.41 12.10
CA THR A 335 1.56 -7.84 13.08
C THR A 335 2.21 -8.66 14.18
N ARG A 336 3.17 -9.55 13.85
CA ARG A 336 3.98 -10.29 14.84
C ARG A 336 4.70 -9.35 15.80
N TRP A 337 5.30 -8.27 15.29
CA TRP A 337 5.96 -7.27 16.13
C TRP A 337 4.97 -6.65 17.13
N LEU A 338 3.79 -6.20 16.65
CA LEU A 338 2.73 -5.68 17.52
C LEU A 338 2.29 -6.69 18.59
N VAL A 339 2.02 -7.93 18.17
CA VAL A 339 1.59 -9.02 19.05
C VAL A 339 2.68 -9.42 20.05
N THR A 340 3.95 -9.21 19.75
CA THR A 340 5.06 -9.55 20.65
C THR A 340 5.30 -8.46 21.69
N HIS A 341 5.18 -7.18 21.30
CA HIS A 341 5.70 -6.07 22.10
C HIS A 341 4.63 -5.13 22.69
N CYS A 342 3.41 -5.12 22.14
CA CYS A 342 2.37 -4.22 22.62
C CYS A 342 1.52 -4.83 23.74
N ASP A 343 0.81 -3.96 24.46
CA ASP A 343 -0.06 -4.35 25.56
C ASP A 343 -1.16 -5.33 25.12
N ALA A 344 -1.42 -6.34 25.95
CA ALA A 344 -2.37 -7.41 25.64
C ALA A 344 -3.79 -6.88 25.38
N THR A 345 -4.23 -5.83 26.08
CA THR A 345 -5.57 -5.26 25.91
C THR A 345 -5.77 -4.63 24.53
N ARG A 346 -4.71 -4.04 23.96
CA ARG A 346 -4.75 -3.48 22.60
C ARG A 346 -4.80 -4.57 21.55
N ILE A 347 -4.00 -5.62 21.75
CA ILE A 347 -3.87 -6.76 20.83
C ILE A 347 -5.11 -7.67 20.87
N ALA A 348 -5.82 -7.72 21.99
CA ALA A 348 -7.08 -8.45 22.13
C ALA A 348 -8.15 -8.06 21.08
N ALA A 349 -8.14 -6.80 20.64
CA ALA A 349 -9.11 -6.25 19.69
C ALA A 349 -8.81 -6.55 18.20
N LEU A 350 -7.70 -7.22 17.91
CA LEU A 350 -7.40 -7.66 16.55
C LEU A 350 -8.47 -8.66 16.04
N PRO A 351 -8.73 -8.69 14.73
CA PRO A 351 -9.72 -9.59 14.12
C PRO A 351 -9.15 -11.01 14.03
N TRP A 352 -8.99 -11.67 15.17
CA TRP A 352 -8.35 -12.99 15.27
C TRP A 352 -8.94 -14.06 14.35
N PRO A 353 -10.27 -14.18 14.18
CA PRO A 353 -10.82 -15.14 13.23
C PRO A 353 -10.32 -14.91 11.79
N GLN A 354 -10.27 -13.65 11.34
CA GLN A 354 -9.78 -13.28 10.01
C GLN A 354 -8.26 -13.49 9.88
N ILE A 355 -7.49 -13.18 10.93
CA ILE A 355 -6.04 -13.41 10.96
C ILE A 355 -5.75 -14.91 10.82
N ILE A 356 -6.42 -15.75 11.63
CA ILE A 356 -6.23 -17.20 11.61
C ILE A 356 -6.66 -17.79 10.26
N GLY A 357 -7.82 -17.37 9.74
CA GLY A 357 -8.34 -17.82 8.44
C GLY A 357 -7.47 -17.41 7.23
N GLN A 358 -6.49 -16.51 7.42
CA GLN A 358 -5.56 -16.04 6.39
C GLN A 358 -4.11 -16.47 6.71
N ASP A 359 -3.93 -17.70 7.20
CA ASP A 359 -2.63 -18.31 7.55
C ASP A 359 -1.87 -17.58 8.67
N GLY A 360 -2.56 -16.89 9.58
CA GLY A 360 -1.98 -16.18 10.72
C GLY A 360 -2.05 -16.93 12.05
N GLY A 361 -2.17 -18.26 12.04
CA GLY A 361 -2.27 -19.08 13.26
C GLY A 361 -1.06 -18.97 14.19
N ASP A 362 0.12 -18.72 13.62
CA ASP A 362 1.36 -18.48 14.36
C ASP A 362 1.31 -17.17 15.17
N LEU A 363 0.64 -16.14 14.67
CA LEU A 363 0.39 -14.88 15.38
C LEU A 363 -0.52 -15.11 16.59
N ALA A 364 -1.61 -15.88 16.39
CA ALA A 364 -2.53 -16.23 17.48
C ALA A 364 -1.81 -17.06 18.56
N THR A 365 -0.93 -17.97 18.15
CA THR A 365 -0.08 -18.75 19.06
C THR A 365 0.80 -17.87 19.94
N VAL A 366 1.46 -16.86 19.36
CA VAL A 366 2.26 -15.88 20.13
C VAL A 366 1.37 -15.06 21.07
N ALA A 367 0.18 -14.65 20.64
CA ALA A 367 -0.76 -13.90 21.47
C ALA A 367 -1.22 -14.71 22.69
N LEU A 368 -1.61 -15.97 22.49
CA LEU A 368 -2.04 -16.88 23.56
C LEU A 368 -0.90 -17.18 24.54
N ALA A 369 0.34 -17.34 24.06
CA ALA A 369 1.51 -17.53 24.92
C ALA A 369 1.77 -16.31 25.83
N ARG A 370 1.28 -15.12 25.45
CA ARG A 370 1.31 -13.90 26.26
C ARG A 370 0.03 -13.69 27.08
N HIS A 371 -0.84 -14.70 27.17
CA HIS A 371 -2.14 -14.64 27.85
C HIS A 371 -3.05 -13.50 27.35
N VAL A 372 -3.00 -13.18 26.05
CA VAL A 372 -3.93 -12.22 25.44
C VAL A 372 -5.33 -12.84 25.41
N PRO A 373 -6.35 -12.17 25.98
CA PRO A 373 -7.73 -12.63 25.88
C PRO A 373 -8.25 -12.30 24.47
N LEU A 374 -8.44 -13.31 23.63
CA LEU A 374 -9.01 -13.09 22.30
C LEU A 374 -10.46 -12.63 22.47
N ALA A 375 -10.87 -11.55 21.81
CA ALA A 375 -12.20 -10.97 21.99
C ALA A 375 -13.35 -11.95 21.68
N ASP A 376 -13.15 -12.86 20.73
CA ASP A 376 -14.07 -13.94 20.38
C ASP A 376 -13.30 -15.27 20.24
N PRO A 377 -13.12 -16.01 21.35
CA PRO A 377 -12.39 -17.28 21.33
C PRO A 377 -13.14 -18.38 20.57
N VAL A 378 -14.46 -18.28 20.45
CA VAL A 378 -15.30 -19.27 19.74
C VAL A 378 -15.09 -19.13 18.23
N ALA A 379 -15.16 -17.92 17.69
CA ALA A 379 -14.89 -17.67 16.28
C ALA A 379 -13.41 -17.91 15.93
N ALA A 380 -12.47 -17.62 16.85
CA ALA A 380 -11.07 -17.95 16.65
C ALA A 380 -10.84 -19.48 16.58
N PHE A 381 -11.54 -20.24 17.43
CA PHE A 381 -11.51 -21.71 17.39
C PHE A 381 -12.09 -22.25 16.07
N GLU A 382 -13.22 -21.72 15.61
CA GLU A 382 -13.81 -22.05 14.31
C GLU A 382 -12.82 -21.81 13.18
N ALA A 383 -12.21 -20.61 13.13
CA ALA A 383 -11.21 -20.28 12.11
C ALA A 383 -10.04 -21.28 12.12
N ALA A 384 -9.48 -21.59 13.31
CA ALA A 384 -8.39 -22.56 13.45
C ALA A 384 -8.80 -23.98 12.99
N ALA A 385 -10.02 -24.41 13.33
CA ALA A 385 -10.55 -25.70 12.93
C ALA A 385 -10.78 -25.79 11.40
N CYS A 386 -11.29 -24.72 10.79
CA CYS A 386 -11.55 -24.62 9.36
C CYS A 386 -10.26 -24.61 8.51
N VAL A 387 -9.17 -24.02 8.99
CA VAL A 387 -7.85 -24.09 8.31
C VAL A 387 -7.06 -25.35 8.67
N GLY A 388 -7.57 -26.18 9.58
CA GLY A 388 -6.94 -27.44 9.99
C GLY A 388 -5.75 -27.30 10.96
N ASP A 389 -5.63 -26.18 11.68
CA ASP A 389 -4.55 -25.96 12.67
C ASP A 389 -4.86 -26.68 13.99
N ALA A 390 -4.46 -27.96 14.08
CA ALA A 390 -4.72 -28.81 15.24
C ALA A 390 -4.19 -28.20 16.55
N GLU A 391 -2.97 -27.66 16.51
CA GLU A 391 -2.29 -27.19 17.71
C GLU A 391 -3.00 -25.95 18.26
N LEU A 392 -3.32 -24.99 17.38
CA LEU A 392 -4.04 -23.79 17.78
C LEU A 392 -5.47 -24.10 18.23
N SER A 393 -6.20 -24.97 17.53
CA SER A 393 -7.54 -25.40 17.94
C SER A 393 -7.53 -26.01 19.34
N LEU A 394 -6.56 -26.88 19.66
CA LEU A 394 -6.45 -27.50 20.98
C LEU A 394 -6.15 -26.47 22.08
N ARG A 395 -5.31 -25.47 21.80
CA ARG A 395 -5.04 -24.37 22.75
C ARG A 395 -6.28 -23.50 22.99
N LEU A 396 -7.03 -23.19 21.94
CA LEU A 396 -8.24 -22.36 22.03
C LEU A 396 -9.39 -23.09 22.72
N LEU A 397 -9.42 -24.42 22.64
CA LEU A 397 -10.47 -25.23 23.24
C LEU A 397 -10.65 -24.94 24.73
N GLU A 398 -9.58 -24.62 25.47
CA GLU A 398 -9.64 -24.20 26.90
C GLU A 398 -10.66 -23.09 27.18
N GLN A 399 -10.87 -22.20 26.21
CA GLN A 399 -11.71 -21.01 26.32
C GLN A 399 -13.11 -21.18 25.72
N VAL A 400 -13.43 -22.37 25.18
CA VAL A 400 -14.68 -22.64 24.46
C VAL A 400 -15.48 -23.72 25.16
N ALA A 401 -16.80 -23.54 25.26
CA ALA A 401 -17.69 -24.54 25.83
C ALA A 401 -17.72 -25.80 24.92
N PRO A 402 -17.74 -27.03 25.48
CA PRO A 402 -17.61 -28.26 24.69
C PRO A 402 -18.62 -28.38 23.52
N ASP A 403 -19.90 -28.11 23.77
CA ASP A 403 -20.95 -28.21 22.74
C ASP A 403 -20.80 -27.14 21.65
N GLN A 404 -20.34 -25.94 22.02
CA GLN A 404 -20.02 -24.89 21.04
C GLN A 404 -18.85 -25.32 20.17
N ALA A 405 -17.78 -25.87 20.77
CA ALA A 405 -16.63 -26.36 20.03
C ALA A 405 -17.01 -27.50 19.07
N LEU A 406 -17.89 -28.42 19.48
CA LEU A 406 -18.39 -29.47 18.60
C LEU A 406 -19.17 -28.91 17.41
N ALA A 407 -20.07 -27.95 17.65
CA ALA A 407 -20.83 -27.29 16.58
C ALA A 407 -19.93 -26.53 15.58
N ARG A 408 -18.88 -25.84 16.07
CA ARG A 408 -17.90 -25.17 15.19
C ARG A 408 -17.05 -26.16 14.41
N TYR A 409 -16.57 -27.24 15.06
CA TYR A 409 -15.81 -28.31 14.40
C TYR A 409 -16.63 -28.94 13.25
N LEU A 410 -17.90 -29.26 13.49
CA LEU A 410 -18.78 -29.85 12.48
C LEU A 410 -19.06 -28.89 11.32
N GLY A 411 -19.19 -27.59 11.59
CA GLY A 411 -19.38 -26.58 10.55
C GLY A 411 -18.18 -26.43 9.60
N CYS A 412 -16.98 -26.72 10.09
CA CYS A 412 -15.71 -26.71 9.37
C CYS A 412 -15.33 -28.05 8.74
N LEU A 413 -16.19 -29.08 8.82
CA LEU A 413 -15.89 -30.40 8.32
C LEU A 413 -15.83 -30.39 6.78
N PRO A 414 -14.66 -30.64 6.15
CA PRO A 414 -14.63 -30.78 4.69
C PRO A 414 -15.27 -32.11 4.28
N PRO A 415 -15.92 -32.17 3.11
CA PRO A 415 -16.37 -33.44 2.54
C PRO A 415 -15.14 -34.30 2.19
N LEU A 416 -15.27 -35.63 2.26
CA LEU A 416 -14.17 -36.59 2.02
C LEU A 416 -13.78 -36.70 0.53
N GLU A 417 -13.57 -35.56 -0.12
CA GLU A 417 -13.43 -35.44 -1.56
C GLU A 417 -11.99 -35.12 -1.96
N ASP A 418 -11.17 -34.57 -1.06
CA ASP A 418 -9.76 -34.30 -1.29
C ASP A 418 -8.87 -34.89 -0.19
N GLU A 419 -7.88 -35.72 -0.56
CA GLU A 419 -6.84 -36.20 0.38
C GLU A 419 -5.87 -35.08 0.79
N ALA A 420 -5.90 -33.94 0.09
CA ALA A 420 -5.05 -32.78 0.31
C ALA A 420 -5.69 -31.67 1.18
N SER A 421 -6.99 -31.76 1.49
CA SER A 421 -7.67 -30.70 2.26
C SER A 421 -7.27 -30.79 3.74
N PRO A 422 -6.77 -29.71 4.38
CA PRO A 422 -6.47 -29.69 5.80
C PRO A 422 -7.80 -29.73 6.58
N ALA A 423 -8.30 -30.93 6.85
CA ALA A 423 -9.52 -31.11 7.60
C ALA A 423 -9.36 -30.66 9.05
N ALA A 424 -10.46 -30.28 9.69
CA ALA A 424 -10.56 -30.20 11.14
C ALA A 424 -9.98 -31.50 11.75
N PRO A 425 -8.86 -31.44 12.49
CA PRO A 425 -8.10 -32.64 12.82
C PRO A 425 -8.87 -33.54 13.78
N ARG A 426 -8.86 -34.87 13.56
CA ARG A 426 -9.54 -35.83 14.46
C ARG A 426 -9.11 -35.70 15.93
N ALA A 427 -7.87 -35.27 16.17
CA ALA A 427 -7.38 -34.96 17.51
C ALA A 427 -8.21 -33.86 18.21
N VAL A 428 -8.67 -32.85 17.47
CA VAL A 428 -9.56 -31.79 17.98
C VAL A 428 -10.91 -32.38 18.36
N LEU A 429 -11.52 -33.21 17.50
CA LEU A 429 -12.79 -33.88 17.82
C LEU A 429 -12.67 -34.73 19.09
N SER A 430 -11.63 -35.55 19.18
CA SER A 430 -11.39 -36.38 20.37
C SER A 430 -11.27 -35.54 21.64
N ALA A 431 -10.56 -34.41 21.58
CA ALA A 431 -10.42 -33.49 22.71
C ALA A 431 -11.74 -32.80 23.08
N VAL A 432 -12.54 -32.39 22.09
CA VAL A 432 -13.87 -31.80 22.29
C VAL A 432 -14.80 -32.78 23.00
N LEU A 433 -14.87 -34.03 22.52
CA LEU A 433 -15.70 -35.09 23.12
C LEU A 433 -15.21 -35.47 24.52
N ALA A 434 -13.89 -35.56 24.73
CA ALA A 434 -13.31 -35.84 26.04
C ALA A 434 -13.64 -34.78 27.11
N ARG A 435 -13.97 -33.55 26.68
CA ARG A 435 -14.44 -32.47 27.56
C ARG A 435 -15.94 -32.51 27.84
N GLY A 436 -16.63 -33.55 27.38
CA GLY A 436 -18.05 -33.76 27.66
C GLY A 436 -18.98 -33.04 26.69
N ALA A 437 -18.53 -32.73 25.47
CA ALA A 437 -19.45 -32.30 24.41
C ALA A 437 -20.48 -33.40 24.16
N ASP A 438 -21.76 -33.05 24.10
CA ASP A 438 -22.84 -34.00 23.82
C ASP A 438 -22.79 -34.42 22.34
N PRO A 439 -22.47 -35.69 22.03
CA PRO A 439 -22.38 -36.15 20.65
C PRO A 439 -23.76 -36.25 19.95
N GLN A 440 -24.85 -35.89 20.65
CA GLN A 440 -26.21 -35.82 20.13
C GLN A 440 -26.71 -34.39 19.93
N ALA A 441 -25.99 -33.37 20.41
CA ALA A 441 -26.44 -31.98 20.33
C ALA A 441 -26.65 -31.56 18.87
N PRO A 442 -27.89 -31.23 18.45
CA PRO A 442 -28.18 -31.00 17.05
C PRO A 442 -27.60 -29.67 16.55
N LEU A 443 -27.12 -29.67 15.30
CA LEU A 443 -26.71 -28.49 14.56
C LEU A 443 -27.51 -28.41 13.25
N ALA A 444 -28.20 -27.28 13.05
CA ALA A 444 -29.08 -27.07 11.89
C ALA A 444 -30.07 -28.25 11.70
N GLY A 445 -30.65 -28.73 12.80
CA GLY A 445 -31.64 -29.82 12.78
C GLY A 445 -31.08 -31.24 12.56
N ALA A 446 -29.76 -31.43 12.46
CA ALA A 446 -29.14 -32.75 12.31
C ALA A 446 -28.21 -33.07 13.49
N THR A 447 -28.13 -34.36 13.86
CA THR A 447 -27.17 -34.82 14.87
C THR A 447 -25.74 -34.80 14.31
N PRO A 448 -24.71 -34.68 15.16
CA PRO A 448 -23.30 -34.76 14.74
C PRO A 448 -22.98 -35.97 13.86
N LEU A 449 -23.56 -37.13 14.19
CA LEU A 449 -23.35 -38.37 13.44
C LEU A 449 -24.00 -38.33 12.05
N ALA A 450 -25.20 -37.74 11.94
CA ALA A 450 -25.87 -37.53 10.67
C ALA A 450 -25.09 -36.56 9.76
N ILE A 451 -24.52 -35.50 10.33
CA ILE A 451 -23.67 -34.54 9.61
C ILE A 451 -22.41 -35.24 9.09
N ALA A 452 -21.71 -36.01 9.93
CA ALA A 452 -20.53 -36.76 9.51
C ALA A 452 -20.84 -37.73 8.37
N ALA A 453 -21.99 -38.41 8.42
CA ALA A 453 -22.45 -39.28 7.35
C ALA A 453 -22.78 -38.51 6.05
N ALA A 454 -23.41 -37.34 6.15
CA ALA A 454 -23.72 -36.50 4.99
C ALA A 454 -22.45 -36.08 4.22
N PHE A 455 -21.31 -35.94 4.91
CA PHE A 455 -20.01 -35.57 4.36
C PHE A 455 -19.12 -36.77 4.01
N ASP A 456 -19.65 -38.01 4.07
CA ASP A 456 -18.91 -39.26 3.89
C ASP A 456 -17.69 -39.41 4.82
N ARG A 457 -17.73 -38.79 6.02
CA ARG A 457 -16.67 -38.81 7.04
C ARG A 457 -16.82 -39.99 8.00
N ASP A 458 -16.58 -41.19 7.47
CA ASP A 458 -16.62 -42.46 8.23
C ASP A 458 -15.69 -42.47 9.44
N ASP A 459 -14.57 -41.75 9.35
CA ASP A 459 -13.59 -41.56 10.41
C ASP A 459 -14.18 -40.78 11.59
N VAL A 460 -14.83 -39.66 11.32
CA VAL A 460 -15.53 -38.84 12.33
C VAL A 460 -16.75 -39.55 12.87
N ALA A 461 -17.53 -40.21 12.00
CA ALA A 461 -18.69 -41.00 12.40
C ALA A 461 -18.31 -42.13 13.38
N ARG A 462 -17.14 -42.76 13.20
CA ARG A 462 -16.62 -43.77 14.13
C ARG A 462 -16.31 -43.18 15.50
N ASP A 463 -15.64 -42.04 15.55
CA ASP A 463 -15.26 -41.38 16.80
C ASP A 463 -16.50 -40.89 17.58
N LEU A 464 -17.50 -40.37 16.86
CA LEU A 464 -18.79 -39.97 17.45
C LEU A 464 -19.53 -41.17 18.04
N ARG A 465 -19.59 -42.32 17.35
CA ARG A 465 -20.22 -43.54 17.89
C ARG A 465 -19.49 -44.06 19.12
N GLN A 466 -18.16 -44.00 19.15
CA GLN A 466 -17.37 -44.37 20.33
C GLN A 466 -17.67 -43.47 21.53
N ALA A 467 -18.02 -42.21 21.29
CA ALA A 467 -18.47 -41.28 22.31
C ALA A 467 -19.96 -41.42 22.69
N GLY A 468 -20.71 -42.34 22.09
CA GLY A 468 -22.12 -42.60 22.40
C GLY A 468 -23.14 -41.95 21.45
N ALA A 469 -22.70 -41.42 20.30
CA ALA A 469 -23.62 -41.00 19.25
C ALA A 469 -24.40 -42.20 18.69
N THR A 470 -25.68 -42.01 18.43
CA THR A 470 -26.60 -43.02 17.88
C THR A 470 -27.10 -42.60 16.52
N ASP A 471 -27.30 -43.55 15.62
CA ASP A 471 -27.78 -43.25 14.27
C ASP A 471 -29.22 -42.70 14.34
N GLN A 472 -29.40 -41.49 13.82
CA GLN A 472 -30.71 -40.89 13.58
C GLN A 472 -30.76 -40.47 12.12
N ALA A 473 -31.80 -40.91 11.41
CA ALA A 473 -31.95 -40.60 9.99
C ALA A 473 -32.12 -39.09 9.79
N MET A 474 -31.30 -38.50 8.92
CA MET A 474 -31.47 -37.13 8.46
C MET A 474 -32.57 -37.10 7.41
N SER A 475 -33.61 -36.29 7.61
CA SER A 475 -34.74 -36.18 6.68
C SER A 475 -35.34 -34.77 6.70
N GLY A 476 -36.17 -34.46 5.70
CA GLY A 476 -36.80 -33.15 5.55
C GLY A 476 -35.78 -32.03 5.33
N GLU A 477 -36.09 -30.83 5.84
CA GLU A 477 -35.32 -29.61 5.62
C GLU A 477 -33.85 -29.73 6.07
N ALA A 478 -33.56 -30.44 7.16
CA ALA A 478 -32.19 -30.65 7.62
C ALA A 478 -31.37 -31.48 6.62
N GLY A 479 -32.00 -32.47 5.97
CA GLY A 479 -31.36 -33.27 4.94
C GLY A 479 -31.03 -32.47 3.69
N GLU A 480 -31.98 -31.65 3.24
CA GLU A 480 -31.78 -30.74 2.11
C GLU A 480 -30.68 -29.70 2.41
N PHE A 481 -30.70 -29.10 3.61
CA PHE A 481 -29.69 -28.13 4.04
C PHE A 481 -28.26 -28.68 3.98
N TRP A 482 -28.02 -29.84 4.60
CA TRP A 482 -26.68 -30.42 4.66
C TRP A 482 -26.22 -31.01 3.32
N LEU A 483 -27.14 -31.52 2.49
CA LEU A 483 -26.84 -31.89 1.11
C LEU A 483 -26.43 -30.67 0.29
N ALA A 484 -27.21 -29.58 0.34
CA ALA A 484 -26.91 -28.34 -0.36
C ALA A 484 -25.55 -27.78 0.08
N ARG A 485 -25.29 -27.72 1.39
CA ARG A 485 -24.01 -27.25 1.94
C ARG A 485 -22.83 -28.07 1.42
N ARG A 486 -22.94 -29.40 1.39
CA ARG A 486 -21.90 -30.27 0.82
C ARG A 486 -21.68 -30.01 -0.67
N LEU A 487 -22.75 -29.95 -1.46
CA LEU A 487 -22.67 -29.74 -2.90
C LEU A 487 -22.08 -28.37 -3.25
N LEU A 488 -22.45 -27.31 -2.51
CA LEU A 488 -21.88 -25.97 -2.66
C LEU A 488 -20.38 -25.96 -2.31
N MET A 489 -19.96 -26.65 -1.24
CA MET A 489 -18.54 -26.80 -0.92
C MET A 489 -17.77 -27.52 -2.04
N ALA A 490 -18.30 -28.64 -2.53
CA ALA A 490 -17.68 -29.38 -3.64
C ALA A 490 -17.65 -28.56 -4.94
N ALA A 491 -18.63 -27.68 -5.12
CA ALA A 491 -18.68 -26.74 -6.22
C ALA A 491 -17.84 -25.47 -5.98
N GLY A 492 -17.20 -25.27 -4.83
CA GLY A 492 -16.47 -24.02 -4.52
C GLY A 492 -17.36 -22.76 -4.52
N LEU A 493 -18.63 -22.88 -4.13
CA LEU A 493 -19.62 -21.81 -4.05
C LEU A 493 -19.93 -21.44 -2.58
N ALA A 494 -20.49 -20.26 -2.32
CA ALA A 494 -20.85 -19.86 -0.96
C ALA A 494 -21.88 -20.81 -0.34
N THR A 495 -21.62 -21.21 0.90
CA THR A 495 -22.46 -22.17 1.63
C THR A 495 -23.54 -21.48 2.46
N PRO A 496 -24.70 -22.13 2.72
CA PRO A 496 -25.71 -21.64 3.65
C PRO A 496 -25.10 -21.36 5.02
N SER A 497 -25.46 -20.24 5.65
CA SER A 497 -25.05 -19.93 7.02
C SER A 497 -25.55 -20.98 8.00
N LEU A 498 -24.73 -21.32 8.99
CA LEU A 498 -25.16 -22.14 10.12
C LEU A 498 -25.95 -21.29 11.13
N PRO A 499 -26.80 -21.90 12.00
CA PRO A 499 -27.65 -21.15 12.93
C PRO A 499 -26.91 -20.17 13.84
N TYR A 500 -25.64 -20.45 14.13
CA TYR A 500 -24.79 -19.59 14.96
C TYR A 500 -24.06 -18.48 14.18
N GLN A 501 -24.23 -18.44 12.85
CA GLN A 501 -23.67 -17.44 11.92
C GLN A 501 -24.76 -16.45 11.47
N GLU A 502 -26.05 -16.75 11.67
CA GLU A 502 -27.14 -15.84 11.35
C GLU A 502 -27.18 -14.68 12.36
N GLU A 503 -26.98 -13.44 11.88
CA GLU A 503 -27.39 -12.26 12.63
C GLU A 503 -28.92 -12.20 12.67
N ALA A 504 -29.51 -11.74 13.78
CA ALA A 504 -30.96 -11.66 13.96
C ALA A 504 -31.61 -10.86 12.81
N GLY A 505 -32.22 -11.55 11.84
CA GLY A 505 -32.88 -10.96 10.68
C GLY A 505 -32.42 -11.44 9.30
N ALA A 506 -31.47 -12.39 9.19
CA ALA A 506 -31.09 -12.99 7.92
C ALA A 506 -32.22 -13.88 7.35
N GLU A 507 -32.53 -13.72 6.06
CA GLU A 507 -33.55 -14.49 5.34
C GLU A 507 -33.30 -15.99 5.46
N THR A 508 -34.38 -16.78 5.59
CA THR A 508 -34.33 -18.24 5.60
C THR A 508 -33.75 -18.73 4.27
N TRP A 509 -32.46 -19.03 4.27
CA TRP A 509 -31.73 -19.45 3.09
C TRP A 509 -32.35 -20.74 2.51
N ARG A 510 -32.73 -20.69 1.22
CA ARG A 510 -33.04 -21.86 0.41
C ARG A 510 -32.14 -21.84 -0.82
N SER A 511 -31.02 -22.55 -0.78
CA SER A 511 -30.33 -22.89 -2.03
C SER A 511 -31.17 -23.96 -2.72
N PRO A 512 -31.77 -23.68 -3.89
CA PRO A 512 -32.49 -24.70 -4.63
C PRO A 512 -31.52 -25.84 -4.94
N THR A 513 -31.79 -27.02 -4.42
CA THR A 513 -31.07 -28.23 -4.81
C THR A 513 -32.02 -29.05 -5.64
N GLU A 514 -31.71 -29.25 -6.92
CA GLU A 514 -32.57 -30.00 -7.83
C GLU A 514 -31.90 -31.32 -8.22
N ALA A 515 -32.57 -32.43 -7.94
CA ALA A 515 -32.14 -33.74 -8.40
C ALA A 515 -32.51 -33.92 -9.89
N LEU A 516 -31.51 -34.17 -10.72
CA LEU A 516 -31.62 -34.36 -12.16
C LEU A 516 -31.25 -35.80 -12.54
N HIS A 517 -32.00 -36.44 -13.43
CA HIS A 517 -31.69 -37.77 -13.95
C HIS A 517 -31.20 -37.69 -15.40
N LEU A 518 -29.95 -37.26 -15.58
CA LEU A 518 -29.41 -36.88 -16.88
C LEU A 518 -28.97 -38.09 -17.71
N ASP A 519 -28.35 -39.09 -17.08
CA ASP A 519 -27.69 -40.22 -17.75
C ASP A 519 -28.51 -41.52 -17.80
N GLY A 520 -29.69 -41.53 -17.18
CA GLY A 520 -30.55 -42.72 -17.10
C GLY A 520 -30.02 -43.85 -16.21
N SER A 521 -28.94 -43.62 -15.44
CA SER A 521 -28.36 -44.60 -14.52
C SER A 521 -29.23 -44.90 -13.29
N GLY A 522 -30.26 -44.06 -13.06
CA GLY A 522 -31.10 -44.10 -11.85
C GLY A 522 -30.48 -43.35 -10.65
N MET A 523 -29.20 -42.96 -10.73
CA MET A 523 -28.58 -42.08 -9.74
C MET A 523 -28.82 -40.61 -10.13
N PRO A 524 -29.21 -39.75 -9.19
CA PRO A 524 -29.38 -38.33 -9.49
C PRO A 524 -28.02 -37.63 -9.62
N GLN A 525 -27.91 -36.76 -10.62
CA GLN A 525 -27.03 -35.60 -10.60
C GLN A 525 -27.76 -34.47 -9.87
N TYR A 526 -27.03 -33.46 -9.40
CA TYR A 526 -27.63 -32.34 -8.69
C TYR A 526 -27.27 -31.03 -9.35
N ALA A 527 -28.28 -30.21 -9.64
CA ALA A 527 -28.09 -28.79 -9.89
C ALA A 527 -28.22 -28.02 -8.58
N ILE A 528 -27.30 -27.09 -8.36
CA ILE A 528 -27.21 -26.26 -7.17
C ILE A 528 -26.97 -24.81 -7.58
N TRP A 529 -27.59 -23.88 -6.88
CA TRP A 529 -27.42 -22.44 -7.09
C TRP A 529 -26.89 -21.80 -5.81
N GLU A 530 -25.92 -20.90 -5.96
CA GLU A 530 -25.60 -19.95 -4.91
C GLU A 530 -26.83 -19.04 -4.70
N SER A 531 -27.18 -18.72 -3.45
CA SER A 531 -28.21 -17.68 -3.27
C SER A 531 -27.58 -16.30 -3.43
N CYS A 532 -28.06 -15.60 -4.45
CA CYS A 532 -27.62 -14.28 -4.82
C CYS A 532 -28.86 -13.36 -4.86
N GLY A 533 -28.73 -12.11 -4.42
CA GLY A 533 -29.80 -11.10 -4.56
C GLY A 533 -30.00 -10.60 -5.99
N GLY A 534 -29.43 -11.30 -6.98
CA GLY A 534 -29.34 -10.91 -8.38
C GLY A 534 -30.19 -11.79 -9.32
N VAL A 535 -30.15 -11.49 -10.61
CA VAL A 535 -31.00 -12.15 -11.62
C VAL A 535 -30.33 -13.39 -12.23
N ASN A 536 -28.99 -13.47 -12.18
CA ASN A 536 -28.22 -14.62 -12.61
C ASN A 536 -27.36 -15.07 -11.44
N CYS A 537 -27.81 -16.10 -10.71
CA CYS A 537 -27.00 -16.68 -9.65
C CYS A 537 -26.07 -17.74 -10.22
N ASP A 538 -24.85 -17.80 -9.68
CA ASP A 538 -23.90 -18.84 -10.01
C ASP A 538 -24.50 -20.21 -9.68
N MET A 539 -24.27 -21.16 -10.56
CA MET A 539 -24.83 -22.49 -10.50
C MET A 539 -23.81 -23.54 -10.92
N ALA A 540 -23.98 -24.75 -10.39
CA ALA A 540 -23.21 -25.90 -10.77
C ALA A 540 -24.12 -27.12 -10.95
N VAL A 541 -23.77 -27.99 -11.89
CA VAL A 541 -24.32 -29.34 -11.99
C VAL A 541 -23.23 -30.31 -11.57
N LEU A 542 -23.52 -31.16 -10.59
CA LEU A 542 -22.58 -32.11 -10.03
C LEU A 542 -23.05 -33.55 -10.23
N ARG A 543 -22.11 -34.45 -10.47
CA ARG A 543 -22.35 -35.90 -10.45
C ARG A 543 -21.53 -36.58 -9.37
N ARG A 544 -22.07 -37.66 -8.82
CA ARG A 544 -21.32 -38.49 -7.86
C ARG A 544 -20.37 -39.43 -8.60
N ALA A 545 -19.09 -39.38 -8.24
CA ALA A 545 -18.04 -40.28 -8.71
C ALA A 545 -17.38 -40.95 -7.49
N GLY A 546 -17.90 -42.11 -7.08
CA GLY A 546 -17.51 -42.75 -5.83
C GLY A 546 -17.90 -41.89 -4.62
N LYS A 547 -16.91 -41.45 -3.83
CA LYS A 547 -17.12 -40.54 -2.70
C LYS A 547 -17.05 -39.05 -3.06
N ARG A 548 -16.67 -38.71 -4.30
CA ARG A 548 -16.47 -37.33 -4.76
C ARG A 548 -17.69 -36.80 -5.50
N TRP A 549 -17.98 -35.51 -5.34
CA TRP A 549 -18.83 -34.78 -6.26
C TRP A 549 -17.96 -34.10 -7.31
N GLN A 550 -18.24 -34.41 -8.57
CA GLN A 550 -17.55 -33.81 -9.70
C GLN A 550 -18.46 -32.76 -10.33
N VAL A 551 -17.99 -31.52 -10.41
CA VAL A 551 -18.64 -30.46 -11.20
C VAL A 551 -18.54 -30.83 -12.68
N ILE A 552 -19.69 -30.96 -13.34
CA ILE A 552 -19.81 -31.30 -14.76
C ILE A 552 -20.37 -30.15 -15.61
N LEU A 553 -20.90 -29.11 -14.97
CA LEU A 553 -21.25 -27.82 -15.57
C LEU A 553 -21.11 -26.73 -14.50
N ARG A 554 -20.55 -25.58 -14.85
CA ARG A 554 -20.59 -24.36 -14.05
C ARG A 554 -21.04 -23.21 -14.94
N GLU A 555 -22.06 -22.49 -14.50
CA GLU A 555 -22.70 -21.41 -15.24
C GLU A 555 -23.37 -20.42 -14.27
N ALA A 556 -24.07 -19.40 -14.78
CA ALA A 556 -24.95 -18.56 -13.98
C ALA A 556 -26.32 -18.40 -14.65
N GLY A 557 -27.41 -18.48 -13.87
CA GLY A 557 -28.77 -18.28 -14.38
C GLY A 557 -29.72 -19.46 -14.18
N GLY A 558 -30.78 -19.54 -14.98
CA GLY A 558 -31.77 -20.62 -14.92
C GLY A 558 -31.34 -21.86 -15.70
N LEU A 559 -31.73 -23.05 -15.23
CA LEU A 559 -31.45 -24.32 -15.88
C LEU A 559 -32.75 -24.98 -16.37
N GLU A 560 -32.71 -25.53 -17.57
CA GLU A 560 -33.76 -26.38 -18.15
C GLU A 560 -33.13 -27.69 -18.66
N THR A 561 -33.79 -28.83 -18.39
CA THR A 561 -33.43 -30.11 -19.03
C THR A 561 -34.20 -30.26 -20.34
N LEU A 562 -33.50 -30.63 -21.41
CA LEU A 562 -34.12 -30.84 -22.72
C LEU A 562 -34.34 -32.34 -22.97
N ALA A 563 -35.38 -32.67 -23.74
CA ALA A 563 -35.70 -34.05 -24.09
C ALA A 563 -34.69 -34.70 -25.04
N THR A 564 -33.82 -33.92 -25.69
CA THR A 564 -32.78 -34.42 -26.60
C THR A 564 -31.66 -35.09 -25.81
N ARG A 565 -31.11 -36.18 -26.35
CA ARG A 565 -29.97 -36.90 -25.75
C ARG A 565 -28.75 -36.88 -26.64
N HIS A 566 -27.58 -36.81 -26.01
CA HIS A 566 -26.27 -36.99 -26.63
C HIS A 566 -25.40 -37.89 -25.76
N GLU A 567 -24.79 -38.93 -26.35
CA GLU A 567 -24.00 -39.94 -25.61
C GLU A 567 -24.75 -40.57 -24.42
N GLY A 568 -26.08 -40.67 -24.51
CA GLY A 568 -26.95 -41.19 -23.45
C GLY A 568 -27.36 -40.16 -22.38
N TRP A 569 -26.83 -38.95 -22.40
CA TRP A 569 -27.15 -37.86 -21.45
C TRP A 569 -28.18 -36.90 -22.02
N LEU A 570 -29.08 -36.35 -21.18
CA LEU A 570 -29.97 -35.25 -21.56
C LEU A 570 -29.18 -33.97 -21.86
N ASP A 571 -29.55 -33.26 -22.91
CA ASP A 571 -29.04 -31.90 -23.18
C ASP A 571 -29.57 -30.93 -22.12
N LEU A 572 -28.78 -29.91 -21.80
CA LEU A 572 -29.15 -28.86 -20.86
C LEU A 572 -29.30 -27.53 -21.59
N ARG A 573 -30.17 -26.65 -21.11
CA ARG A 573 -30.23 -25.25 -21.53
C ARG A 573 -30.06 -24.34 -20.32
N VAL A 574 -29.13 -23.39 -20.43
CA VAL A 574 -28.95 -22.33 -19.43
C VAL A 574 -29.48 -21.03 -19.98
N HIS A 575 -30.22 -20.30 -19.14
CA HIS A 575 -30.88 -19.03 -19.45
C HIS A 575 -30.26 -17.92 -18.61
N VAL A 576 -29.61 -16.96 -19.26
CA VAL A 576 -28.90 -15.86 -18.61
C VAL A 576 -29.53 -14.54 -19.04
N ARG A 577 -29.90 -13.67 -18.10
CA ARG A 577 -30.33 -12.32 -18.44
C ARG A 577 -29.11 -11.45 -18.75
N ALA A 578 -28.92 -11.07 -20.01
CA ALA A 578 -27.82 -10.21 -20.44
C ALA A 578 -28.13 -8.72 -20.20
N ALA A 579 -29.38 -8.32 -20.40
CA ALA A 579 -29.86 -6.96 -20.12
C ALA A 579 -31.37 -6.94 -19.82
N ALA A 580 -31.96 -5.76 -19.63
CA ALA A 580 -33.42 -5.65 -19.51
C ALA A 580 -34.10 -6.05 -20.83
N GLY A 581 -34.87 -7.14 -20.80
CA GLY A 581 -35.53 -7.69 -21.99
C GLY A 581 -34.63 -8.55 -22.89
N LEU A 582 -33.33 -8.67 -22.63
CA LEU A 582 -32.42 -9.49 -23.43
C LEU A 582 -31.94 -10.71 -22.64
N TYR A 583 -32.21 -11.91 -23.17
CA TYR A 583 -31.80 -13.18 -22.58
C TYR A 583 -30.90 -13.95 -23.54
N ARG A 584 -29.88 -14.60 -22.99
CA ARG A 584 -29.03 -15.54 -23.70
C ARG A 584 -29.38 -16.96 -23.28
N HIS A 585 -29.51 -17.83 -24.27
CA HIS A 585 -29.81 -19.24 -24.10
C HIS A 585 -28.65 -20.05 -24.65
N THR A 586 -27.98 -20.80 -23.78
CA THR A 586 -26.91 -21.71 -24.19
C THR A 586 -27.36 -23.14 -24.03
N ARG A 587 -27.33 -23.92 -25.11
CA ARG A 587 -27.54 -25.37 -25.07
C ARG A 587 -26.21 -26.07 -24.82
N TYR A 588 -26.16 -26.92 -23.79
CA TYR A 588 -25.00 -27.75 -23.48
C TYR A 588 -25.27 -29.22 -23.82
N ARG A 589 -24.24 -29.89 -24.34
CA ARG A 589 -24.21 -31.34 -24.57
C ARG A 589 -23.10 -31.97 -23.76
N HIS A 590 -23.35 -33.16 -23.24
CA HIS A 590 -22.34 -33.91 -22.51
C HIS A 590 -21.37 -34.59 -23.49
N ASP A 591 -20.06 -34.42 -23.30
CA ASP A 591 -18.99 -34.97 -24.15
C ASP A 591 -18.42 -36.32 -23.66
N GLY A 592 -19.04 -36.89 -22.61
CA GLY A 592 -18.56 -38.09 -21.91
C GLY A 592 -17.84 -37.77 -20.59
N ALA A 593 -17.39 -36.54 -20.41
CA ALA A 593 -16.78 -36.07 -19.16
C ALA A 593 -17.53 -34.87 -18.55
N LEU A 594 -17.85 -33.86 -19.36
CA LEU A 594 -18.40 -32.57 -18.94
C LEU A 594 -19.47 -32.10 -19.94
N TYR A 595 -20.29 -31.13 -19.52
CA TYR A 595 -21.18 -30.40 -20.42
C TYR A 595 -20.42 -29.28 -21.15
N ARG A 596 -20.55 -29.24 -22.48
CA ARG A 596 -19.93 -28.25 -23.37
C ARG A 596 -21.00 -27.49 -24.14
N ALA A 597 -20.79 -26.18 -24.30
CA ALA A 597 -21.69 -25.34 -25.10
C ALA A 597 -21.72 -25.82 -26.55
N ALA A 598 -22.92 -26.08 -27.07
CA ALA A 598 -23.16 -26.62 -28.40
C ALA A 598 -23.86 -25.63 -29.32
N ALA A 599 -24.73 -24.77 -28.79
CA ALA A 599 -25.43 -23.72 -29.53
C ALA A 599 -25.83 -22.58 -28.59
N CYS A 600 -25.79 -21.34 -29.10
CA CYS A 600 -26.12 -20.15 -28.33
C CYS A 600 -27.06 -19.25 -29.11
N GLU A 601 -28.09 -18.77 -28.44
CA GLU A 601 -29.13 -17.92 -29.00
C GLU A 601 -29.37 -16.72 -28.06
N GLU A 602 -29.67 -15.56 -28.62
CA GLU A 602 -30.16 -14.40 -27.87
C GLU A 602 -31.61 -14.13 -28.23
N THR A 603 -32.43 -13.94 -27.21
CA THR A 603 -33.84 -13.60 -27.32
C THR A 603 -34.05 -12.20 -26.78
N ASP A 604 -34.47 -11.28 -27.65
CA ASP A 604 -34.76 -9.89 -27.32
C ASP A 604 -36.28 -9.67 -27.23
N TYR A 605 -36.75 -9.39 -26.01
CA TYR A 605 -38.13 -9.03 -25.64
C TYR A 605 -38.32 -7.51 -25.52
N SER A 606 -37.29 -6.69 -25.78
CA SER A 606 -37.39 -5.23 -25.67
C SER A 606 -38.13 -4.56 -26.85
N ALA A 607 -38.42 -5.32 -27.91
CA ALA A 607 -39.11 -4.88 -29.12
C ALA A 607 -40.66 -4.79 -28.97
N GLY A 608 -41.18 -4.15 -27.92
CA GLY A 608 -42.62 -3.84 -27.77
C GLY A 608 -43.57 -5.06 -27.84
N ASP A 609 -44.87 -4.82 -28.11
CA ASP A 609 -45.96 -5.82 -28.14
C ASP A 609 -45.85 -6.87 -29.28
N GLY A 610 -44.65 -7.08 -29.85
CA GLY A 610 -44.36 -8.05 -30.91
C GLY A 610 -43.79 -9.39 -30.41
N GLU A 611 -43.72 -10.38 -31.29
CA GLU A 611 -43.03 -11.64 -31.01
C GLU A 611 -41.53 -11.42 -30.71
N PRO A 612 -40.93 -12.17 -29.77
CA PRO A 612 -39.53 -12.01 -29.41
C PRO A 612 -38.60 -12.27 -30.60
N VAL A 613 -37.54 -11.45 -30.74
CA VAL A 613 -36.55 -11.62 -31.80
C VAL A 613 -35.46 -12.58 -31.32
N ILE A 614 -35.33 -13.73 -31.98
CA ILE A 614 -34.32 -14.75 -31.69
C ILE A 614 -33.17 -14.64 -32.70
N ARG A 615 -31.93 -14.64 -32.22
CA ARG A 615 -30.71 -14.61 -33.06
C ARG A 615 -29.72 -15.66 -32.58
N GLU A 616 -29.18 -16.43 -33.50
CA GLU A 616 -28.01 -17.27 -33.20
C GLU A 616 -26.78 -16.38 -32.98
N VAL A 617 -26.01 -16.69 -31.94
CA VAL A 617 -24.78 -15.99 -31.58
C VAL A 617 -23.66 -16.99 -31.35
N ALA A 618 -22.42 -16.52 -31.41
CA ALA A 618 -21.29 -17.35 -31.01
C ALA A 618 -21.39 -17.67 -29.52
N CYS A 619 -21.16 -18.93 -29.15
CA CYS A 619 -21.03 -19.29 -27.77
C CYS A 619 -19.77 -18.66 -27.17
N GLU A 620 -19.93 -18.02 -26.02
CA GLU A 620 -18.78 -17.62 -25.21
C GLU A 620 -18.04 -18.89 -24.77
N ALA A 621 -16.71 -18.77 -24.67
CA ALA A 621 -15.94 -19.82 -24.02
C ALA A 621 -16.48 -19.99 -22.59
N PRO A 622 -16.58 -21.24 -22.08
CA PRO A 622 -16.95 -21.43 -20.67
C PRO A 622 -16.00 -20.59 -19.81
N ARG A 623 -16.50 -20.03 -18.70
CA ARG A 623 -15.63 -19.41 -17.70
C ARG A 623 -14.62 -20.46 -17.24
N THR A 624 -13.42 -20.43 -17.80
CA THR A 624 -12.27 -21.20 -17.32
C THR A 624 -11.57 -20.33 -16.29
N GLU A 625 -11.47 -20.86 -15.07
CA GLU A 625 -10.61 -20.44 -13.94
C GLU A 625 -9.85 -19.11 -14.16
N GLU A 626 -10.41 -18.02 -13.61
CA GLU A 626 -9.61 -16.97 -12.98
C GLU A 626 -9.52 -17.25 -11.50
#